data_AF-B7FY17-F1
#
_entry.id   AF-B7FY17-F1
#
_cell.length_a   1.000
_cell.length_b   1.000
_cell.length_c   1.000
_cell.angle_alpha   90.00
_cell.angle_beta   90.00
_cell.angle_gamma   90.00
#
_symmetry.space_group_name_H-M   'P 1'
#
loop_
_entity.id
_entity.type
_entity.pdbx_description
1 polymer ?
#
loop_
_entity_poly.entity_id
_entity_poly.type
_entity_poly.pdbx_seq_one_letter_code
_entity_poly.pdbx_strand_id
1 'polypeptide(L)'
;MTAMNGSEMKVSEHEKRVDEEVKQLLLDIRRIGNVPGSPQVKFGELFDDDNVQQFYEALVGTLKSAKRRGVIDFKGQMLLKGMHDSVIISITEQGQKV
;
A
#
# COMPACT_ATOMS: atom_id res chain seq x y z
N MET A 1 -20.13 0.35 39.45
CA MET A 1 -18.72 0.60 39.12
C MET A 1 -18.46 0.01 37.74
N THR A 2 -18.26 0.92 36.78
CA THR A 2 -17.88 0.82 35.37
C THR A 2 -18.08 -0.51 34.65
N ALA A 3 -19.16 -0.59 33.86
CA ALA A 3 -19.25 -1.50 32.72
C ALA A 3 -18.13 -1.13 31.73
N MET A 4 -17.20 -2.05 31.50
CA MET A 4 -16.18 -1.89 30.47
C MET A 4 -16.84 -2.00 29.10
N ASN A 5 -16.63 -0.97 28.28
CA ASN A 5 -17.33 -0.73 27.03
C ASN A 5 -16.83 -1.70 25.95
N GLY A 6 -17.69 -2.61 25.48
CA GLY A 6 -17.38 -3.62 24.45
C GLY A 6 -17.12 -3.08 23.04
N SER A 7 -16.81 -1.80 22.91
CA SER A 7 -16.53 -1.11 21.64
C SER A 7 -15.06 -1.19 21.19
N GLU A 8 -14.14 -1.61 22.06
CA GLU A 8 -12.69 -1.67 21.74
C GLU A 8 -12.24 -2.97 21.04
N MET A 9 -13.13 -3.97 20.89
CA MET A 9 -12.80 -5.29 20.32
C MET A 9 -13.32 -5.53 18.89
N LYS A 10 -13.55 -4.47 18.12
CA LYS A 10 -13.79 -4.55 16.67
C LYS A 10 -12.87 -3.63 15.88
N VAL A 11 -11.56 -3.65 16.17
CA VAL A 11 -10.61 -3.45 15.06
C VAL A 11 -10.89 -4.62 14.13
N SER A 12 -11.57 -4.34 13.02
CA SER A 12 -12.06 -5.39 12.13
C SER A 12 -10.85 -6.16 11.58
N GLU A 13 -10.97 -7.48 11.39
CA GLU A 13 -9.90 -8.28 10.78
C GLU A 13 -9.43 -7.69 9.45
N HIS A 14 -10.34 -7.02 8.75
CA HIS A 14 -10.07 -6.25 7.55
C HIS A 14 -9.06 -5.11 7.79
N GLU A 15 -9.19 -4.32 8.86
CA GLU A 15 -8.23 -3.25 9.17
C GLU A 15 -6.84 -3.81 9.48
N LYS A 16 -6.75 -4.92 10.21
CA LYS A 16 -5.46 -5.60 10.49
C LYS A 16 -4.81 -6.09 9.19
N ARG A 17 -5.61 -6.67 8.29
CA ARG A 17 -5.12 -7.12 6.99
C ARG A 17 -4.63 -5.96 6.12
N VAL A 18 -5.37 -4.85 6.10
CA VAL A 18 -4.92 -3.64 5.38
C VAL A 18 -3.61 -3.10 5.98
N ASP A 19 -3.42 -3.15 7.30
CA ASP A 19 -2.14 -2.77 7.92
C ASP A 19 -0.97 -3.64 7.46
N GLU A 20 -1.18 -4.97 7.40
CA GLU A 20 -0.19 -5.93 6.90
C GLU A 20 0.12 -5.70 5.42
N GLU A 21 -0.91 -5.50 4.60
CA GLU A 21 -0.75 -5.18 3.18
C GLU A 21 0.00 -3.86 2.97
N VAL A 22 -0.26 -2.82 3.77
CA VAL A 22 0.47 -1.55 3.67
C VAL A 22 1.95 -1.74 4.01
N LYS A 23 2.30 -2.56 5.00
CA LYS A 23 3.70 -2.88 5.32
C LYS A 23 4.37 -3.64 4.18
N GLN A 24 3.70 -4.67 3.66
CA GLN A 24 4.19 -5.45 2.54
C GLN A 24 4.40 -4.58 1.29
N LEU A 25 3.51 -3.62 1.05
CA LEU A 25 3.59 -2.69 -0.08
C LEU A 25 4.87 -1.87 -0.07
N LEU A 26 5.31 -1.41 1.11
CA LEU A 26 6.56 -0.67 1.24
C LEU A 26 7.79 -1.54 0.94
N LEU A 27 7.71 -2.86 1.19
CA LEU A 27 8.76 -3.81 0.83
C LEU A 27 8.75 -4.08 -0.68
N ASP A 28 7.57 -4.31 -1.27
CA ASP A 28 7.43 -4.58 -2.69
C ASP A 28 7.87 -3.40 -3.56
N ILE A 29 7.55 -2.16 -3.17
CA ILE A 29 8.04 -0.96 -3.86
C ILE A 29 9.58 -0.96 -3.95
N ARG A 30 10.26 -1.31 -2.85
CA ARG A 30 11.74 -1.35 -2.79
C ARG A 30 12.35 -2.55 -3.50
N ARG A 31 11.63 -3.68 -3.52
CA ARG A 31 12.04 -4.92 -4.18
C ARG A 31 11.94 -4.80 -5.71
N ILE A 32 10.85 -4.22 -6.21
CA ILE A 32 10.53 -4.15 -7.64
C ILE A 32 11.11 -2.91 -8.29
N GLY A 33 11.29 -1.83 -7.52
CA GLY A 33 11.85 -0.57 -8.02
C GLY A 33 13.10 -0.79 -8.88
N ASN A 34 13.17 -0.04 -9.99
CA ASN A 34 14.22 -0.17 -11.01
C ASN A 34 15.67 -0.12 -10.46
N VAL A 35 15.86 0.51 -9.30
CA VAL A 35 17.11 0.46 -8.54
C VAL A 35 16.82 -0.28 -7.23
N PRO A 36 17.59 -1.32 -6.86
CA PRO A 36 17.39 -2.03 -5.60
C PRO A 36 17.36 -1.07 -4.40
N GLY A 37 16.32 -1.15 -3.57
CA GLY A 37 16.14 -0.26 -2.41
C GLY A 37 15.59 1.13 -2.75
N SER A 38 15.33 1.42 -4.03
CA SER A 38 14.66 2.64 -4.48
C SER A 38 13.33 2.82 -3.74
N PRO A 39 13.03 4.01 -3.21
CA PRO A 39 11.75 4.29 -2.58
C PRO A 39 10.63 4.52 -3.61
N GLN A 40 10.80 4.10 -4.86
CA GLN A 40 9.85 4.35 -5.93
C GLN A 40 9.81 3.21 -6.96
N VAL A 41 8.61 2.99 -7.51
CA VAL A 41 8.31 1.99 -8.55
C VAL A 41 7.25 2.55 -9.51
N LYS A 42 7.21 2.07 -10.76
CA LYS A 42 6.08 2.37 -11.64
C LYS A 42 4.86 1.52 -11.27
N PHE A 43 3.66 2.08 -11.39
CA PHE A 43 2.43 1.35 -11.11
C PHE A 43 2.29 0.09 -11.97
N GLY A 44 2.62 0.16 -13.27
CA GLY A 44 2.54 -1.01 -14.14
C GLY A 44 3.46 -2.14 -13.69
N GLU A 45 4.71 -1.80 -13.36
CA GLU A 45 5.71 -2.76 -12.86
C GLU A 45 5.26 -3.40 -11.53
N LEU A 46 4.70 -2.61 -10.62
CA LEU A 46 4.15 -3.12 -9.36
C LEU A 46 2.93 -4.01 -9.58
N PHE A 47 2.04 -3.64 -10.49
CA PHE A 47 0.79 -4.37 -10.76
C PHE A 47 1.04 -5.69 -11.51
N ASP A 48 2.06 -5.73 -12.37
CA ASP A 48 2.42 -6.90 -13.17
C ASP A 48 3.34 -7.88 -12.44
N ASP A 49 3.81 -7.56 -11.22
CA ASP A 49 4.65 -8.46 -10.42
C ASP A 49 3.84 -9.65 -9.85
N ASP A 50 4.31 -10.86 -10.09
CA ASP A 50 3.61 -12.10 -9.71
C ASP A 50 3.34 -12.20 -8.21
N ASN A 51 4.30 -11.81 -7.35
CA ASN A 51 4.10 -11.89 -5.89
C ASN A 51 3.04 -10.90 -5.43
N VAL A 52 2.99 -9.71 -6.06
CA VAL A 52 1.97 -8.71 -5.79
C VAL A 52 0.59 -9.23 -6.24
N GLN A 53 0.48 -9.83 -7.42
CA GLN A 53 -0.81 -10.39 -7.88
C GLN A 53 -1.35 -11.50 -6.99
N GLN A 54 -0.47 -12.27 -6.34
CA GLN A 54 -0.84 -13.36 -5.44
C GLN A 54 -1.16 -12.90 -4.01
N PHE A 55 -0.55 -11.81 -3.54
CA PHE A 55 -0.64 -11.40 -2.14
C PHE A 55 -1.84 -10.48 -1.84
N TYR A 56 -2.09 -9.48 -2.69
CA TYR A 56 -3.07 -8.43 -2.39
C TYR A 56 -4.46 -8.82 -2.89
N GLU A 57 -5.49 -8.67 -2.05
CA GLU A 57 -6.88 -8.87 -2.49
C GLU A 57 -7.30 -7.78 -3.48
N ALA A 58 -6.84 -6.55 -3.25
CA ALA A 58 -7.14 -5.40 -4.09
C ALA A 58 -6.02 -4.36 -4.00
N LEU A 59 -4.94 -4.54 -4.78
CA LEU A 59 -3.77 -3.66 -4.78
C LEU A 59 -4.13 -2.16 -4.86
N VAL A 60 -5.07 -1.77 -5.72
CA VAL A 60 -5.49 -0.36 -5.86
C VAL A 60 -6.17 0.16 -4.59
N GLY A 61 -6.91 -0.70 -3.87
CA GLY A 61 -7.50 -0.39 -2.57
C GLY A 61 -6.42 -0.18 -1.50
N THR A 62 -5.42 -1.05 -1.45
CA THR A 62 -4.26 -0.92 -0.56
C THR A 62 -3.47 0.36 -0.86
N LEU A 63 -3.20 0.66 -2.13
CA LEU A 63 -2.52 1.89 -2.57
C LEU A 63 -3.28 3.15 -2.13
N LYS A 64 -4.61 3.18 -2.27
CA LYS A 64 -5.44 4.29 -1.79
C LYS A 64 -5.36 4.42 -0.26
N SER A 65 -5.42 3.30 0.47
CA SER A 65 -5.30 3.29 1.92
C SER A 65 -3.92 3.78 2.39
N ALA A 66 -2.84 3.32 1.76
CA ALA A 66 -1.47 3.75 2.02
C ALA A 66 -1.26 5.23 1.74
N LYS A 67 -1.78 5.74 0.61
CA LYS A 67 -1.74 7.18 0.28
C LYS A 67 -2.51 8.02 1.29
N ARG A 68 -3.71 7.58 1.71
CA ARG A 68 -4.50 8.27 2.75
C ARG A 68 -3.78 8.33 4.11
N ARG A 69 -2.99 7.30 4.42
CA ARG A 69 -2.15 7.23 5.63
C ARG A 69 -0.88 8.08 5.52
N GLY A 70 -0.58 8.64 4.35
CA GLY A 70 0.58 9.50 4.11
C GLY A 70 1.90 8.75 3.92
N VAL A 71 1.89 7.41 3.81
CA VAL A 71 3.13 6.60 3.72
C VAL A 71 3.63 6.41 2.29
N ILE A 72 2.77 6.64 1.29
CA ILE A 72 3.14 6.71 -0.13
C ILE A 72 2.47 7.91 -0.79
N ASP A 73 2.96 8.27 -1.98
CA ASP A 73 2.29 9.20 -2.88
C ASP A 73 2.40 8.76 -4.35
N PHE A 74 1.46 9.23 -5.16
CA PHE A 74 1.43 9.07 -6.62
C PHE A 74 0.54 10.15 -7.25
N LYS A 75 0.80 10.51 -8.50
CA LYS A 75 0.02 11.55 -9.19
C LYS A 75 -1.41 11.07 -9.51
N GLY A 76 -2.41 11.90 -9.22
CA GLY A 76 -3.82 11.65 -9.54
C GLY A 76 -4.64 11.06 -8.38
N GLN A 77 -5.91 10.79 -8.66
CA GLN A 77 -6.90 10.29 -7.68
C GLN A 77 -7.17 8.78 -7.81
N MET A 78 -6.88 8.20 -8.98
CA MET A 78 -7.14 6.79 -9.29
C MET A 78 -6.03 6.23 -10.16
N LEU A 79 -5.87 4.90 -10.11
CA LEU A 79 -4.97 4.14 -10.96
C LEU A 79 -5.77 3.06 -11.67
N LEU A 80 -5.55 2.92 -12.97
CA LEU A 80 -6.14 1.92 -13.86
C LEU A 80 -5.01 1.32 -14.69
N LYS A 81 -4.93 0.00 -14.72
CA LYS A 81 -3.94 -0.73 -15.53
C LYS A 81 -4.05 -0.35 -17.00
N GLY A 82 -2.92 -0.27 -17.69
CA GLY A 82 -2.76 0.22 -19.06
C GLY A 82 -2.68 1.75 -19.14
N MET A 83 -3.64 2.46 -18.55
CA MET A 83 -3.67 3.93 -18.60
C MET A 83 -2.62 4.59 -17.69
N HIS A 84 -2.37 4.00 -16.52
CA HIS A 84 -1.54 4.61 -15.48
C HIS A 84 -0.21 3.88 -15.25
N ASP A 85 0.19 3.00 -16.15
CA ASP A 85 1.34 2.11 -15.93
C ASP A 85 2.64 2.88 -15.70
N SER A 86 2.76 4.07 -16.29
CA SER A 86 3.92 4.95 -16.13
C SER A 86 3.86 5.86 -14.89
N VAL A 87 2.78 5.83 -14.10
CA VAL A 87 2.68 6.62 -12.88
C VAL A 87 3.65 6.08 -11.84
N ILE A 88 4.48 6.97 -11.29
CA ILE A 88 5.40 6.63 -10.20
C ILE A 88 4.65 6.60 -8.87
N ILE A 89 4.83 5.52 -8.13
CA ILE A 89 4.43 5.36 -6.74
C ILE A 89 5.70 5.51 -5.90
N SER A 90 5.70 6.47 -4.98
CA SER A 90 6.86 6.80 -4.14
C SER A 90 6.51 6.65 -2.66
N ILE A 91 7.42 6.07 -1.87
CA ILE A 91 7.36 6.03 -0.42
C ILE A 91 7.71 7.43 0.11
N THR A 92 6.87 7.98 0.97
CA THR A 92 7.11 9.30 1.59
C THR A 92 8.10 9.19 2.75
N GLU A 93 8.56 10.32 3.28
CA GLU A 93 9.37 10.35 4.51
C GLU A 93 8.70 9.63 5.70
N GLN A 94 7.37 9.64 5.78
CA GLN A 94 6.65 8.92 6.82
C GLN A 94 6.71 7.41 6.59
N GLY A 95 6.51 6.95 5.35
CA GLY A 95 6.59 5.54 5.01
C GLY A 95 7.99 4.95 5.15
N GLN A 96 9.04 5.78 5.15
CA GLN A 96 10.41 5.34 5.48
C GLN A 96 10.59 4.99 6.96
N LYS A 97 9.69 5.42 7.85
CA LYS A 97 9.76 5.22 9.32
C LYS A 97 8.87 4.09 9.83
N VAL A 98 8.05 3.50 8.95
CA VAL A 98 7.14 2.37 9.22
C VAL A 98 7.92 1.07 9.11
#